data_AF-A0A9D1VBJ3-F1
#
_entry.id   AF-A0A9D1VBJ3-F1
#
_cell.length_a   1.000
_cell.length_b   1.000
_cell.length_c   1.000
_cell.angle_alpha   90.00
_cell.angle_beta   90.00
_cell.angle_gamma   90.00
#
_symmetry.space_group_name_H-M   'P 1'
#
loop_
_entity.id
_entity.type
_entity.pdbx_description
1 polymer ?
#
loop_
_entity_poly.entity_id
_entity_poly.type
_entity_poly.pdbx_seq_one_letter_code
_entity_poly.pdbx_strand_id
1 'polypeptide(L)'
;MANFFTRLIDKFLGEPQIDWDEMEADLIAADIGAKRVLPLIEELRERDEHDAREIAAFIRGQLRSAFPAQLPQLPQPKDGRPCVLLLVGVNGAGKTTTGAKLGYALQRQGRKVLLA
;
A
#
# COMPACT_ATOMS: atom_id res chain seq x y z
N MET A 1 8.57 2.17 -7.93
CA MET A 1 8.08 1.42 -6.74
C MET A 1 7.79 -0.06 -6.97
N ALA A 2 7.37 -0.51 -8.18
CA ALA A 2 7.00 -1.92 -8.41
C ALA A 2 8.09 -2.98 -8.10
N ASN A 3 9.37 -2.56 -8.02
CA ASN A 3 10.49 -3.47 -7.78
C ASN A 3 11.21 -3.20 -6.44
N PHE A 4 10.59 -2.49 -5.49
CA PHE A 4 11.24 -2.25 -4.18
C PHE A 4 11.38 -3.57 -3.41
N PHE A 5 10.26 -4.28 -3.18
CA PHE A 5 10.27 -5.52 -2.42
C PHE A 5 11.09 -6.62 -3.06
N THR A 6 11.05 -6.77 -4.39
CA THR A 6 11.90 -7.73 -5.08
C THR A 6 13.38 -7.43 -4.84
N ARG A 7 13.80 -6.18 -4.96
CA ARG A 7 15.20 -5.78 -4.69
C ARG A 7 15.59 -5.92 -3.22
N LEU A 8 14.70 -5.58 -2.30
CA LEU A 8 14.91 -5.78 -0.86
C LEU A 8 15.14 -7.27 -0.58
N ILE A 9 14.26 -8.13 -1.07
CA ILE A 9 14.33 -9.58 -0.87
C ILE A 9 15.59 -10.18 -1.53
N ASP A 10 15.90 -9.79 -2.77
CA ASP A 10 17.09 -10.27 -3.48
C ASP A 10 18.39 -9.89 -2.77
N LYS A 11 18.45 -8.69 -2.16
CA LYS A 11 19.60 -8.20 -1.39
C LYS A 11 19.87 -9.06 -0.15
N PHE A 12 18.83 -9.44 0.59
CA PHE A 12 18.98 -10.26 1.81
C PHE A 12 19.04 -11.77 1.54
N LEU A 13 18.59 -12.25 0.37
CA LEU A 13 18.75 -13.65 -0.04
C LEU A 13 20.20 -14.02 -0.40
N GLY A 14 21.04 -13.04 -0.74
CA GLY A 14 22.43 -13.26 -1.18
C GLY A 14 23.48 -13.16 -0.09
N GLU A 15 23.14 -12.61 1.08
CA GLU A 15 24.09 -12.33 2.16
C GLU A 15 24.07 -13.43 3.23
N PRO A 16 25.24 -13.78 3.81
CA PRO A 16 25.36 -14.82 4.83
C PRO A 16 24.77 -14.41 6.19
N GLN A 17 24.58 -13.11 6.41
CA GLN A 17 23.99 -12.55 7.64
C GLN A 17 23.12 -11.36 7.28
N ILE A 18 22.00 -11.21 8.00
CA ILE A 18 21.06 -10.12 7.80
C ILE A 18 21.52 -8.90 8.59
N ASP A 19 21.78 -7.80 7.88
CA ASP A 19 21.95 -6.48 8.49
C ASP A 19 20.58 -5.86 8.77
N TRP A 20 20.16 -5.96 10.04
CA TRP A 20 18.87 -5.46 10.47
C TRP A 20 18.77 -3.93 10.46
N ASP A 21 19.88 -3.22 10.67
CA ASP A 21 19.89 -1.75 10.68
C ASP A 21 19.76 -1.21 9.25
N GLU A 22 20.40 -1.89 8.28
CA GLU A 22 20.22 -1.59 6.87
C GLU A 22 18.79 -1.89 6.40
N MET A 23 18.20 -3.01 6.83
CA MET A 23 16.81 -3.34 6.49
C MET A 23 15.82 -2.31 7.06
N GLU A 24 16.03 -1.84 8.29
CA GLU A 24 15.24 -0.76 8.88
C GLU A 24 15.32 0.51 8.02
N ALA A 25 16.53 0.94 7.66
CA ALA A 25 16.75 2.12 6.86
C ALA A 25 16.07 2.01 5.48
N ASP A 26 16.18 0.87 4.81
CA ASP A 26 15.56 0.61 3.50
C ASP A 26 14.03 0.67 3.58
N LEU A 27 13.41 0.11 4.63
CA LEU A 27 11.96 0.15 4.83
C LEU A 27 11.46 1.57 5.16
N ILE A 28 12.22 2.34 5.94
CA ILE A 28 11.89 3.75 6.23
C ILE A 28 11.99 4.59 4.96
N ALA A 29 13.04 4.40 4.14
CA ALA A 29 13.23 5.08 2.87
C ALA A 29 12.14 4.77 1.84
N ALA A 30 11.40 3.68 2.02
CA ALA A 30 10.26 3.30 1.20
C ALA A 30 8.92 3.92 1.63
N ASP A 31 8.95 5.01 2.40
CA ASP A 31 7.77 5.74 2.90
C ASP A 31 6.86 4.94 3.86
N ILE A 32 7.35 3.84 4.45
CA ILE A 32 6.59 3.06 5.43
C ILE A 32 6.52 3.81 6.77
N GLY A 33 7.61 4.48 7.15
CA GLY A 33 7.75 5.33 8.34
C GLY A 33 8.14 4.56 9.61
N ALA A 34 9.01 5.17 10.43
CA ALA A 34 9.66 4.56 11.59
C ALA A 34 8.70 3.90 12.59
N LYS A 35 7.55 4.54 12.87
CA LYS A 35 6.53 4.01 13.80
C LYS A 35 6.05 2.60 13.45
N ARG A 36 6.05 2.25 12.16
CA ARG A 36 5.65 0.92 11.67
C ARG A 36 6.84 -0.03 11.51
N VAL A 37 8.02 0.49 11.18
CA VAL A 37 9.21 -0.30 10.88
C VAL A 37 9.90 -0.79 12.16
N LEU A 38 10.08 0.06 13.17
CA LEU A 38 10.78 -0.30 14.42
C LEU A 38 10.23 -1.59 15.07
N PRO A 39 8.92 -1.68 15.42
CA PRO A 39 8.39 -2.89 16.05
C PRO A 39 8.43 -4.11 15.12
N LEU A 40 8.37 -3.90 13.80
CA LEU A 40 8.47 -4.98 12.80
C LEU A 40 9.88 -5.60 12.81
N ILE A 41 10.92 -4.77 12.88
CA ILE A 41 12.32 -5.23 12.92
C ILE A 41 12.63 -5.88 14.26
N GLU A 42 12.17 -5.31 15.38
CA GLU A 42 12.31 -5.91 16.71
C GLU A 42 11.71 -7.32 16.76
N GLU A 43 10.48 -7.49 16.26
CA GLU A 43 9.82 -8.81 16.24
C GLU A 43 10.57 -9.83 15.37
N LEU A 44 11.14 -9.39 14.24
CA LEU A 44 11.97 -10.26 13.39
C LEU A 44 13.27 -10.67 14.08
N ARG A 45 13.92 -9.75 14.80
CA ARG A 45 15.14 -10.04 15.60
C ARG A 45 14.83 -11.03 16.72
N GLU A 46 13.71 -10.87 17.42
CA GLU A 46 13.28 -11.77 18.50
C GLU A 46 12.94 -13.19 18.00
N ARG A 47 12.42 -13.30 16.78
CA ARG A 47 12.14 -14.58 16.14
C ARG A 47 13.41 -15.36 15.77
N ASP A 48 14.57 -14.70 15.78
CA ASP A 48 15.85 -15.25 15.33
C ASP A 48 15.75 -15.88 13.92
N GLU A 49 14.88 -15.31 13.09
CA GLU A 49 14.62 -15.82 11.74
C GLU A 49 15.69 -15.31 10.77
N HIS A 50 16.25 -16.22 10.01
CA HIS A 50 17.34 -15.96 9.07
C HIS A 50 16.99 -16.41 7.64
N ASP A 51 15.90 -17.15 7.45
CA ASP A 51 15.40 -17.46 6.12
C ASP A 51 14.75 -16.21 5.51
N ALA A 52 15.41 -15.65 4.49
CA ALA A 52 14.94 -14.44 3.82
C ALA A 52 13.55 -14.60 3.18
N ARG A 53 13.10 -15.82 2.84
CA ARG A 53 11.73 -16.06 2.36
C ARG A 53 10.71 -15.95 3.49
N GLU A 54 11.02 -16.49 4.66
CA GLU A 54 10.17 -16.36 5.85
C GLU A 54 10.07 -14.90 6.31
N ILE A 55 11.19 -14.18 6.31
CA ILE A 55 11.22 -12.73 6.60
C ILE A 55 10.38 -11.96 5.59
N ALA A 56 10.54 -12.23 4.30
CA ALA A 56 9.75 -11.60 3.25
C ALA A 56 8.24 -11.88 3.42
N ALA A 57 7.88 -13.12 3.74
CA ALA A 57 6.50 -13.52 3.99
C ALA A 57 5.93 -12.80 5.21
N PHE A 58 6.72 -12.69 6.28
CA PHE A 58 6.36 -12.01 7.51
C PHE A 58 6.14 -10.51 7.30
N ILE A 59 7.09 -9.80 6.68
CA ILE A 59 6.97 -8.37 6.34
C ILE A 59 5.72 -8.14 5.48
N ARG A 60 5.49 -8.99 4.47
CA ARG A 60 4.28 -8.90 3.63
C ARG A 60 3.00 -9.09 4.45
N GLY A 61 3.00 -10.01 5.40
CA GLY A 61 1.88 -10.26 6.31
C GLY A 61 1.57 -9.04 7.18
N GLN A 62 2.58 -8.46 7.80
CA GLN A 62 2.46 -7.27 8.65
C GLN A 62 2.02 -6.03 7.88
N LEU A 63 2.56 -5.80 6.69
CA LEU A 63 2.09 -4.70 5.85
C LEU A 63 0.64 -4.90 5.41
N ARG A 64 0.24 -6.13 5.10
CA ARG A 64 -1.14 -6.44 4.72
C ARG A 64 -2.12 -6.26 5.88
N SER A 65 -1.72 -6.59 7.11
CA SER A 65 -2.58 -6.41 8.29
C SER A 65 -2.84 -4.92 8.61
N ALA A 66 -1.96 -4.02 8.15
CA ALA A 66 -2.18 -2.58 8.25
C ALA A 66 -3.29 -2.05 7.32
N PHE A 67 -3.75 -2.84 6.34
CA PHE A 67 -4.86 -2.48 5.46
C PHE A 67 -6.15 -3.21 5.86
N PRO A 68 -7.33 -2.57 5.68
CA PRO A 68 -8.60 -3.23 5.94
C PRO A 68 -8.77 -4.45 5.03
N ALA A 69 -9.33 -5.53 5.58
CA ALA A 69 -9.58 -6.78 4.85
C ALA A 69 -10.55 -6.60 3.67
N GLN A 70 -11.41 -5.58 3.73
CA GLN A 70 -12.36 -5.24 2.68
C GLN A 70 -12.18 -3.77 2.28
N LEU A 71 -12.18 -3.54 0.97
CA LEU A 71 -12.18 -2.19 0.44
C LEU A 71 -13.54 -1.53 0.67
N PRO A 72 -13.58 -0.23 1.02
CA PRO A 72 -14.84 0.50 1.12
C PRO A 72 -15.54 0.51 -0.24
N GLN A 73 -16.83 0.21 -0.24
CA GLN A 73 -17.66 0.29 -1.43
C GLN A 73 -18.27 1.69 -1.55
N LEU A 74 -18.49 2.13 -2.79
CA LEU A 74 -19.28 3.34 -3.02
C LEU A 74 -20.71 3.13 -2.50
N PRO A 75 -21.27 4.11 -1.79
CA PRO A 75 -22.63 4.01 -1.31
C PRO A 75 -23.60 3.85 -2.47
N GLN A 76 -24.56 2.94 -2.30
CA GLN A 76 -25.67 2.80 -3.25
C GLN A 76 -26.58 4.01 -3.12
N PRO A 77 -26.87 4.75 -4.21
CA PRO A 77 -27.82 5.84 -4.15
C PRO A 77 -29.22 5.32 -3.76
N LYS A 78 -29.91 6.07 -2.91
CA LYS A 78 -31.32 5.80 -2.54
C LYS A 78 -32.26 6.68 -3.36
N ASP A 79 -33.50 6.22 -3.52
CA ASP A 79 -34.62 7.02 -4.03
C ASP A 79 -34.39 7.65 -5.41
N GLY A 80 -33.69 6.92 -6.30
CA GLY A 80 -33.42 7.35 -7.68
C GLY A 80 -32.45 8.53 -7.83
N ARG A 81 -31.80 8.97 -6.74
CA ARG A 81 -30.82 10.07 -6.77
C ARG A 81 -29.46 9.59 -7.29
N PRO A 82 -28.61 10.46 -7.87
CA PRO A 82 -27.24 10.08 -8.21
C PRO A 82 -26.35 9.95 -6.96
N CYS A 83 -25.32 9.11 -7.03
CA CYS A 83 -24.20 9.16 -6.07
C CYS A 83 -23.30 10.34 -6.43
N VAL A 84 -23.08 11.27 -5.49
CA VAL A 84 -22.24 12.46 -5.68
C VAL A 84 -20.89 12.23 -5.02
N LEU A 85 -19.81 12.35 -5.79
CA LEU A 85 -18.44 12.23 -5.32
C LEU A 85 -17.74 13.59 -5.41
N LEU A 86 -17.43 14.18 -4.26
CA LEU A 86 -16.69 15.44 -4.18
C LEU A 86 -15.18 15.17 -4.01
N LEU A 87 -14.38 15.56 -5.00
CA LEU A 87 -12.92 15.42 -4.98
C LEU A 87 -12.28 16.68 -4.38
N VAL A 88 -11.69 16.55 -3.19
CA VAL A 88 -11.04 17.66 -2.45
C VAL A 88 -9.54 17.39 -2.29
N GLY A 89 -8.73 18.45 -2.28
CA GLY A 89 -7.26 18.36 -2.10
C GLY A 89 -6.53 19.60 -2.61
N VAL A 90 -5.24 19.71 -2.31
CA VAL A 90 -4.40 20.85 -2.72
C VAL A 90 -4.17 20.93 -4.23
N ASN A 91 -3.69 22.08 -4.73
CA ASN A 91 -3.33 22.24 -6.14
C ASN A 91 -2.21 21.27 -6.52
N GLY A 92 -2.32 20.67 -7.71
CA GLY A 92 -1.35 19.68 -8.19
C GLY A 92 -1.54 18.25 -7.66
N ALA A 93 -2.42 18.00 -6.70
CA ALA A 93 -2.65 16.65 -6.14
C ALA A 93 -3.36 15.65 -7.09
N GLY A 94 -3.57 16.01 -8.36
CA GLY A 94 -4.14 15.11 -9.38
C GLY A 94 -5.66 14.98 -9.38
N LYS A 95 -6.41 15.86 -8.70
CA LYS A 95 -7.89 15.80 -8.60
C LYS A 95 -8.59 15.59 -9.95
N THR A 96 -8.27 16.42 -10.95
CA THR A 96 -8.87 16.35 -12.31
C THR A 96 -8.52 15.04 -13.01
N THR A 97 -7.25 14.64 -12.95
CA THR A 97 -6.77 13.38 -13.54
C THR A 97 -7.42 12.16 -12.90
N THR A 98 -7.56 12.17 -11.57
CA THR A 98 -8.23 11.12 -10.81
C THR A 98 -9.73 11.09 -11.13
N GLY A 99 -10.39 12.24 -11.25
CA GLY A 99 -11.80 12.33 -11.65
C GLY A 99 -12.06 11.71 -13.02
N ALA A 100 -11.21 12.00 -14.03
CA ALA A 100 -11.32 11.41 -15.35
C ALA A 100 -11.11 9.88 -15.33
N LYS A 101 -10.07 9.40 -14.64
CA LYS A 101 -9.78 7.96 -14.48
C LYS A 101 -10.92 7.22 -13.77
N LEU A 102 -11.45 7.82 -12.70
CA LEU A 102 -12.57 7.27 -11.94
C LEU A 102 -13.83 7.21 -12.80
N GLY A 103 -14.15 8.28 -13.53
CA GLY A 103 -15.29 8.31 -14.45
C GLY A 103 -15.20 7.23 -15.52
N TYR A 104 -14.05 7.08 -16.15
CA TYR A 104 -13.80 6.02 -17.12
C TYR A 104 -13.95 4.61 -16.52
N ALA A 105 -13.40 4.39 -15.32
CA ALA A 105 -13.52 3.11 -14.62
C ALA A 105 -14.99 2.77 -14.29
N LEU A 106 -15.77 3.75 -13.81
CA LEU A 106 -17.19 3.56 -13.49
C LEU A 106 -18.05 3.35 -14.75
N GLN A 107 -17.75 4.04 -15.85
CA GLN A 107 -18.39 3.80 -17.15
C GLN A 107 -18.13 2.37 -17.66
N ARG A 108 -16.90 1.87 -17.53
CA ARG A 108 -16.57 0.46 -17.87
C ARG A 108 -17.28 -0.56 -17.00
N GLN A 109 -17.70 -0.17 -15.79
CA GLN A 109 -18.56 -0.97 -14.92
C GLN A 109 -20.05 -0.82 -15.24
N GLY A 110 -20.42 -0.15 -16.34
CA GLY A 110 -21.80 0.04 -16.79
C GLY A 110 -22.55 1.19 -16.11
N ARG A 111 -21.87 2.04 -15.33
CA ARG A 111 -22.53 3.17 -14.64
C ARG A 111 -22.65 4.38 -15.57
N LYS A 112 -23.75 5.12 -15.44
CA LYS A 112 -23.87 6.46 -16.04
C LYS A 112 -23.09 7.45 -15.18
N VAL A 113 -22.18 8.19 -15.81
CA VAL A 113 -21.29 9.13 -15.13
C VAL A 113 -21.49 10.52 -15.72
N LEU A 114 -21.56 11.51 -14.84
CA LEU A 114 -21.52 12.94 -15.18
C LEU A 114 -20.34 13.56 -14.44
N LEU A 115 -19.51 14.31 -15.16
CA LEU A 115 -18.47 15.17 -14.59
C LEU A 115 -18.95 16.61 -14.76
N ALA A 116 -18.85 17.40 -13.68
CA ALA A 116 -19.27 18.79 -13.60
C ALA A 116 -18.20 19.61 -12.88
#